data_AF-A0A971P5V1-F1
#
_entry.id   AF-A0A971P5V1-F1
#
_cell.length_a   1.000
_cell.length_b   1.000
_cell.length_c   1.000
_cell.angle_alpha   90.00
_cell.angle_beta   90.00
_cell.angle_gamma   90.00
#
_symmetry.space_group_name_H-M   'P 1'
#
loop_
_entity.id
_entity.type
_entity.pdbx_description
1 polymer ?
#
loop_
_entity_poly.entity_id
_entity_poly.type
_entity_poly.pdbx_seq_one_letter_code
_entity_poly.pdbx_strand_id
1 'polypeptide(L)'
;MTKIKNPSIMLVVSVLLLSICQGELYSAEIERWDLMMIDSAHIWKNLLTKYPYAEHQKHWPERKTGLEQIVNKYPDSQWADDAALILACGKFEFEGKAGVDELQSNSEAYAKGYFGNAEQAIKDLRTIIDSYPHAKSIIDPVWFAGLGCKFNGVWLSSQGGLVSLNSDGTIQTSKPFDRSGAIPQKHKEVLAYFDHLEKYPVYTKHIAHLFISEILGHQGKFSEAASELEKVLSDLSEFEKAVKADNVAANGPDGVLIKRGLDRPEYKAFSALIGYNEKAGDHEKVVPITDKYAPIINQGAHYQMIRHIGEIYEKHGLRLKAKSQYQIALDKIQLFSGLKQEASWLETKIKSI
;
A
#
# COMPACT_ATOMS: atom_id res chain seq x y z
N MET A 1 1.40 50.05 34.61
CA MET A 1 0.68 48.78 34.29
C MET A 1 -0.45 49.07 33.32
N THR A 2 -0.18 48.92 32.02
CA THR A 2 -1.17 49.10 30.95
C THR A 2 -2.04 47.85 30.85
N LYS A 3 -3.31 47.96 31.23
CA LYS A 3 -4.32 46.89 31.08
C LYS A 3 -4.68 46.75 29.61
N ILE A 4 -4.34 45.62 29.00
CA ILE A 4 -4.78 45.25 27.64
C ILE A 4 -6.29 44.98 27.71
N LYS A 5 -7.08 45.81 27.02
CA LYS A 5 -8.56 45.87 27.09
C LYS A 5 -9.30 45.03 26.04
N ASN A 6 -8.68 43.99 25.46
CA ASN A 6 -9.37 43.22 24.43
C ASN A 6 -9.03 41.73 24.46
N PRO A 7 -9.87 40.87 25.07
CA PRO A 7 -9.61 39.42 25.16
C PRO A 7 -9.57 38.73 23.79
N SER A 8 -10.23 39.31 22.77
CA SER A 8 -10.21 38.77 21.40
C SER A 8 -8.83 38.89 20.72
N ILE A 9 -8.03 39.89 21.08
CA ILE A 9 -6.66 40.04 20.55
C ILE A 9 -5.72 39.01 21.17
N MET A 10 -5.90 38.68 22.46
CA MET A 10 -5.14 37.59 23.08
C MET A 10 -5.42 36.25 22.41
N LEU A 11 -6.69 35.94 22.11
CA LEU A 11 -7.05 34.66 21.50
C LEU A 11 -6.43 34.52 20.09
N VAL A 12 -6.47 35.58 19.29
CA VAL A 12 -5.87 35.60 17.94
C VAL A 12 -4.35 35.49 18.00
N VAL A 13 -3.70 36.18 18.93
CA VAL A 13 -2.24 36.10 19.14
C VAL A 13 -1.83 34.72 19.67
N SER A 14 -2.61 34.10 20.55
CA SER A 14 -2.36 32.74 21.06
C SER A 14 -2.56 31.67 19.98
N VAL A 15 -3.57 31.79 19.11
CA VAL A 15 -3.76 30.88 17.97
C VAL A 15 -2.66 31.05 16.92
N LEU A 16 -2.25 32.30 16.63
CA LEU A 16 -1.11 32.56 15.75
C LEU A 16 0.21 32.06 16.33
N LEU A 17 0.46 32.24 17.63
CA LEU A 17 1.63 31.68 18.31
C LEU A 17 1.58 30.15 18.35
N LEU A 18 0.42 29.53 18.54
CA LEU A 18 0.27 28.07 18.42
C LEU A 18 0.52 27.57 17.00
N SER A 19 0.07 28.29 15.96
CA SER A 19 0.34 27.92 14.56
C SER A 19 1.79 28.15 14.14
N ILE A 20 2.45 29.21 14.66
CA ILE A 20 3.87 29.49 14.41
C ILE A 20 4.76 28.52 15.21
N CYS A 21 4.42 28.23 16.46
CA CYS A 21 5.11 27.22 17.26
C CYS A 21 4.87 25.80 16.70
N GLN A 22 3.69 25.49 16.15
CA GLN A 22 3.49 24.23 15.42
C GLN A 22 4.35 24.18 14.17
N GLY A 23 4.49 25.28 13.41
CA GLY A 23 5.34 25.37 12.22
C GLY A 23 6.85 25.24 12.50
N GLU A 24 7.34 25.69 13.66
CA GLU A 24 8.77 25.64 14.01
C GLU A 24 9.16 24.44 14.90
N LEU A 25 8.22 23.81 15.62
CA LEU A 25 8.45 22.53 16.32
C LEU A 25 8.47 21.32 15.36
N TYR A 26 8.17 21.50 14.08
CA TYR A 26 8.19 20.44 13.06
C TYR A 26 9.59 19.89 12.71
N SER A 27 10.67 20.34 13.36
CA SER A 27 12.05 20.04 12.91
C SER A 27 12.98 19.35 13.90
N ALA A 28 12.54 19.04 15.14
CA ALA A 28 13.49 18.60 16.17
C ALA A 28 13.67 17.09 16.34
N GLU A 29 12.73 16.22 15.93
CA GLU A 29 12.86 14.76 16.14
C GLU A 29 12.26 13.91 15.01
N ILE A 30 12.29 14.39 13.76
CA ILE A 30 12.06 13.52 12.59
C ILE A 30 13.39 13.44 11.85
N GLU A 31 14.06 12.30 12.02
CA GLU A 31 15.24 11.98 11.22
C GLU A 31 14.83 12.05 9.74
N ARG A 32 15.48 12.94 8.99
CA ARG A 32 15.06 13.18 7.61
C ARG A 32 15.30 11.91 6.80
N TRP A 33 14.29 11.47 6.06
CA TRP A 33 14.35 10.26 5.23
C TRP A 33 15.55 10.22 4.28
N ASP A 34 16.02 11.37 3.78
CA ASP A 34 17.24 11.43 2.97
C ASP A 34 18.50 11.02 3.75
N LEU A 35 18.60 11.37 5.04
CA LEU A 35 19.72 10.96 5.90
C LEU A 35 19.66 9.46 6.20
N MET A 36 18.48 8.95 6.57
CA MET A 36 18.27 7.51 6.78
C MET A 36 18.64 6.68 5.54
N MET A 37 18.32 7.20 4.35
CA MET A 37 18.68 6.55 3.08
C MET A 37 20.19 6.57 2.83
N ILE A 38 20.87 7.67 3.14
CA ILE A 38 22.33 7.77 3.04
C ILE A 38 23.00 6.80 4.02
N ASP A 39 22.54 6.71 5.25
CA ASP A 39 23.15 5.84 6.26
C ASP A 39 22.92 4.36 5.94
N SER A 40 21.76 4.03 5.38
CA SER A 40 21.40 2.67 4.95
C SER A 40 21.80 2.35 3.50
N ALA A 41 22.55 3.23 2.82
CA ALA A 41 22.95 3.13 1.40
C ALA A 41 23.47 1.73 1.00
N HIS A 42 24.27 1.12 1.87
CA HIS A 42 24.82 -0.21 1.68
C HIS A 42 23.77 -1.34 1.71
N ILE A 43 22.69 -1.21 2.50
CA ILE A 43 21.53 -2.12 2.50
C ILE A 43 20.73 -1.93 1.21
N TRP A 44 20.51 -0.68 0.80
CA TRP A 44 19.74 -0.34 -0.40
C TRP A 44 20.35 -0.93 -1.68
N LYS A 45 21.68 -0.97 -1.79
CA LYS A 45 22.36 -1.62 -2.93
C LYS A 45 21.91 -3.08 -3.11
N ASN A 46 21.75 -3.81 -2.01
CA ASN A 46 21.31 -5.20 -2.04
C ASN A 46 19.80 -5.28 -2.30
N LEU A 47 19.01 -4.38 -1.70
CA LEU A 47 17.56 -4.36 -1.82
C LEU A 47 17.10 -4.07 -3.25
N LEU A 48 17.84 -3.21 -3.96
CA LEU A 48 17.59 -2.79 -5.32
C LEU A 48 18.30 -3.66 -6.38
N THR A 49 19.01 -4.71 -5.98
CA THR A 49 19.76 -5.56 -6.92
C THR A 49 18.82 -6.18 -7.95
N LYS A 50 19.02 -5.79 -9.22
CA LYS A 50 18.20 -6.20 -10.38
C LYS A 50 16.70 -5.90 -10.25
N TYR A 51 16.34 -4.99 -9.35
CA TYR A 51 14.98 -4.54 -9.13
C TYR A 51 14.31 -3.82 -10.33
N PRO A 52 15.02 -2.99 -11.14
CA PRO A 52 14.36 -2.27 -12.24
C PRO A 52 14.11 -3.11 -13.50
N TYR A 53 14.44 -4.42 -13.51
CA TYR A 53 14.25 -5.27 -14.68
C TYR A 53 12.88 -5.95 -14.64
N ALA A 54 12.18 -6.00 -15.78
CA ALA A 54 10.86 -6.62 -15.86
C ALA A 54 10.88 -8.16 -15.67
N GLU A 55 12.01 -8.82 -15.93
CA GLU A 55 12.16 -10.28 -15.84
C GLU A 55 12.64 -10.73 -14.45
N HIS A 56 11.83 -10.51 -13.41
CA HIS A 56 12.19 -10.85 -12.02
C HIS A 56 12.60 -12.32 -11.83
N GLN A 57 11.96 -13.25 -12.55
CA GLN A 57 12.27 -14.68 -12.47
C GLN A 57 13.72 -14.98 -12.88
N LYS A 58 14.20 -14.41 -13.98
CA LYS A 58 15.55 -14.64 -14.51
C LYS A 58 16.63 -14.15 -13.55
N HIS A 59 16.32 -13.07 -12.83
CA HIS A 59 17.22 -12.45 -11.85
C HIS A 59 16.95 -12.92 -10.42
N TRP A 60 16.05 -13.89 -10.21
CA TRP A 60 15.68 -14.35 -8.88
C TRP A 60 16.87 -14.87 -8.06
N PRO A 61 17.80 -15.70 -8.60
CA PRO A 61 18.94 -16.17 -7.80
C PRO A 61 19.82 -15.04 -7.24
N GLU A 62 20.06 -14.01 -8.05
CA GLU A 62 20.86 -12.84 -7.68
C GLU A 62 20.12 -11.97 -6.67
N ARG A 63 18.82 -11.72 -6.92
CA ARG A 63 17.94 -10.95 -6.03
C ARG A 63 17.79 -11.65 -4.68
N LYS A 64 17.54 -12.95 -4.66
CA LYS A 64 17.46 -13.78 -3.46
C LYS A 64 18.72 -13.63 -2.62
N THR A 65 19.90 -13.75 -3.23
CA THR A 65 21.18 -13.58 -2.54
C THR A 65 21.29 -12.19 -1.90
N GLY A 66 20.89 -11.13 -2.62
CA GLY A 66 20.88 -9.77 -2.08
C GLY A 66 19.95 -9.62 -0.87
N LEU A 67 18.73 -10.14 -0.97
CA LEU A 67 17.75 -10.08 0.12
C LEU A 67 18.18 -10.91 1.34
N GLU A 68 18.72 -12.12 1.13
CA GLU A 68 19.23 -12.96 2.21
C GLU A 68 20.39 -12.29 2.94
N GLN A 69 21.24 -11.53 2.24
CA GLN A 69 22.27 -10.74 2.90
C GLN A 69 21.69 -9.66 3.80
N ILE A 70 20.56 -9.04 3.43
CA ILE A 70 19.91 -8.03 4.27
C ILE A 70 19.42 -8.67 5.56
N VAL A 71 18.61 -9.74 5.44
CA VAL A 71 18.03 -10.43 6.59
C VAL A 71 19.11 -10.97 7.53
N ASN A 72 20.21 -11.53 6.99
CA ASN A 72 21.24 -12.16 7.80
C ASN A 72 22.27 -11.19 8.39
N LYS A 73 22.67 -10.14 7.66
CA LYS A 73 23.72 -9.21 8.11
C LYS A 73 23.17 -8.00 8.84
N TYR A 74 21.92 -7.61 8.57
CA TYR A 74 21.28 -6.43 9.14
C TYR A 74 19.89 -6.79 9.71
N PRO A 75 19.79 -7.78 10.62
CA PRO A 75 18.50 -8.27 11.12
C PRO A 75 17.69 -7.20 11.88
N ASP A 76 18.38 -6.24 12.50
CA ASP A 76 17.76 -5.13 13.25
C ASP A 76 17.43 -3.91 12.37
N SER A 77 17.68 -4.01 11.06
CA SER A 77 17.32 -2.96 10.11
C SER A 77 15.82 -2.91 9.90
N GLN A 78 15.26 -1.70 9.78
CA GLN A 78 13.86 -1.47 9.37
C GLN A 78 13.54 -1.98 7.95
N TRP A 79 14.54 -2.45 7.19
CA TRP A 79 14.37 -3.03 5.85
C TRP A 79 14.41 -4.56 5.84
N ALA A 80 14.73 -5.19 6.98
CA ALA A 80 14.91 -6.63 7.07
C ALA A 80 13.59 -7.39 6.90
N ASP A 81 12.50 -6.84 7.42
CA ASP A 81 11.15 -7.38 7.32
C ASP A 81 10.61 -7.28 5.89
N ASP A 82 10.81 -6.16 5.20
CA ASP A 82 10.47 -6.00 3.78
C ASP A 82 11.29 -6.95 2.89
N ALA A 83 12.58 -7.12 3.19
CA ALA A 83 13.42 -8.09 2.49
C ALA A 83 12.95 -9.53 2.73
N ALA A 84 12.59 -9.88 3.97
CA ALA A 84 12.05 -11.18 4.34
C ALA A 84 10.71 -11.44 3.64
N LEU A 85 9.85 -10.42 3.55
CA LEU A 85 8.55 -10.50 2.89
C LEU A 85 8.71 -10.75 1.40
N ILE A 86 9.61 -10.03 0.71
CA ILE A 86 9.94 -10.32 -0.68
C ILE A 86 10.51 -11.74 -0.86
N LEU A 87 11.37 -12.20 0.05
CA LEU A 87 11.92 -13.57 0.01
C LEU A 87 10.84 -14.63 0.12
N ALA A 88 9.92 -14.48 1.07
CA ALA A 88 8.82 -15.42 1.26
C ALA A 88 7.91 -15.47 0.03
N CYS A 89 7.60 -14.32 -0.56
CA CYS A 89 6.82 -14.22 -1.78
C CYS A 89 7.54 -14.86 -2.98
N GLY A 90 8.84 -14.60 -3.15
CA GLY A 90 9.62 -15.18 -4.23
C GLY A 90 9.78 -16.70 -4.11
N LYS A 91 9.73 -17.28 -2.90
CA LYS A 91 9.64 -18.75 -2.73
C LYS A 91 8.37 -19.32 -3.33
N PHE A 92 7.25 -18.63 -3.14
CA PHE A 92 5.98 -19.03 -3.76
C PHE A 92 6.01 -18.79 -5.28
N GLU A 93 6.62 -17.74 -5.78
CA GLU A 93 6.52 -17.42 -7.21
C GLU A 93 7.56 -18.15 -8.08
N PHE A 94 8.77 -18.31 -7.55
CA PHE A 94 9.94 -18.70 -8.35
C PHE A 94 10.61 -20.01 -7.89
N GLU A 95 10.30 -20.54 -6.69
CA GLU A 95 11.00 -21.72 -6.12
C GLU A 95 10.16 -23.00 -6.13
N GLY A 96 9.44 -23.25 -7.22
CA GLY A 96 8.64 -24.47 -7.42
C GLY A 96 9.40 -25.69 -7.90
N LYS A 97 8.81 -26.87 -7.68
CA LYS A 97 9.33 -28.18 -8.14
C LYS A 97 9.09 -28.48 -9.64
N ALA A 98 8.67 -27.50 -10.46
CA ALA A 98 8.63 -27.69 -11.91
C ALA A 98 10.00 -27.31 -12.50
N GLY A 99 10.65 -28.27 -13.14
CA GLY A 99 12.01 -28.18 -13.65
C GLY A 99 12.29 -26.92 -14.46
N VAL A 100 13.46 -26.33 -14.18
CA VAL A 100 13.98 -25.10 -14.78
C VAL A 100 14.41 -25.29 -16.26
N ASP A 101 14.23 -26.46 -16.86
CA ASP A 101 14.85 -26.76 -18.17
C ASP A 101 13.91 -26.81 -19.39
N GLU A 102 12.57 -26.79 -19.26
CA GLU A 102 11.70 -26.78 -20.46
C GLU A 102 10.41 -25.98 -20.23
N LEU A 103 10.47 -24.66 -20.45
CA LEU A 103 9.25 -23.86 -20.68
C LEU A 103 9.56 -22.75 -21.68
N GLN A 104 9.54 -23.12 -22.96
CA GLN A 104 9.55 -22.18 -24.08
C GLN A 104 8.22 -21.41 -24.13
N SER A 105 8.30 -20.10 -23.89
CA SER A 105 7.63 -19.01 -24.63
C SER A 105 6.16 -19.12 -25.08
N ASN A 106 5.27 -19.82 -24.37
CA ASN A 106 3.84 -19.78 -24.70
C ASN A 106 2.99 -19.17 -23.57
N SER A 107 2.13 -18.24 -23.96
CA SER A 107 1.22 -17.42 -23.14
C SER A 107 0.24 -18.22 -22.26
N GLU A 108 0.15 -19.54 -22.43
CA GLU A 108 -0.66 -20.44 -21.58
C GLU A 108 0.00 -20.75 -20.22
N ALA A 109 1.31 -20.52 -20.06
CA ALA A 109 2.00 -20.66 -18.77
C ALA A 109 1.49 -19.66 -17.70
N TYR A 110 1.03 -18.48 -18.12
CA TYR A 110 0.43 -17.49 -17.23
C TYR A 110 -0.90 -17.95 -16.59
N ALA A 111 -1.60 -18.90 -17.21
CA ALA A 111 -2.85 -19.45 -16.69
C ALA A 111 -2.65 -20.76 -15.87
N LYS A 112 -1.50 -21.43 -16.04
CA LYS A 112 -1.15 -22.68 -15.33
C LYS A 112 -0.01 -22.46 -14.33
N GLY A 113 -0.33 -21.75 -13.25
CA GLY A 113 0.26 -21.95 -11.92
C GLY A 113 1.77 -21.83 -11.78
N TYR A 114 2.25 -20.58 -11.68
CA TYR A 114 3.53 -20.24 -11.05
C TYR A 114 3.46 -20.39 -9.53
N PHE A 115 3.10 -21.58 -9.05
CA PHE A 115 2.93 -21.84 -7.62
C PHE A 115 4.05 -22.76 -7.15
N GLY A 116 5.12 -22.12 -6.71
CA GLY A 116 6.28 -22.71 -6.10
C GLY A 116 6.04 -23.24 -4.69
N ASN A 117 6.99 -23.00 -3.77
CA ASN A 117 6.95 -23.60 -2.44
C ASN A 117 5.96 -22.88 -1.50
N ALA A 118 4.66 -23.05 -1.76
CA ALA A 118 3.57 -22.40 -1.04
C ALA A 118 3.59 -22.66 0.47
N GLU A 119 3.88 -23.89 0.90
CA GLU A 119 3.94 -24.25 2.32
C GLU A 119 5.05 -23.49 3.05
N GLN A 120 6.26 -23.45 2.46
CA GLN A 120 7.37 -22.70 3.04
C GLN A 120 7.12 -21.19 3.01
N ALA A 121 6.54 -20.67 1.92
CA ALA A 121 6.18 -19.26 1.83
C ALA A 121 5.17 -18.85 2.92
N ILE A 122 4.10 -19.63 3.13
CA ILE A 122 3.14 -19.36 4.22
C ILE A 122 3.82 -19.44 5.59
N LYS A 123 4.69 -20.43 5.81
CA LYS A 123 5.44 -20.56 7.07
C LYS A 123 6.33 -19.33 7.34
N ASP A 124 7.02 -18.86 6.31
CA ASP A 124 7.89 -17.68 6.42
C ASP A 124 7.08 -16.41 6.64
N LEU A 125 5.96 -16.22 5.92
CA LEU A 125 5.06 -15.07 6.11
C LEU A 125 4.47 -15.04 7.53
N ARG A 126 4.11 -16.20 8.10
CA ARG A 126 3.68 -16.29 9.51
C ARG A 126 4.81 -15.93 10.48
N THR A 127 6.02 -16.40 10.21
CA THR A 127 7.20 -16.05 11.00
C THR A 127 7.46 -14.54 10.98
N ILE A 128 7.25 -13.89 9.83
CA ILE A 128 7.37 -12.43 9.68
C ILE A 128 6.32 -11.71 10.52
N ILE A 129 5.06 -12.17 10.50
CA ILE A 129 3.99 -11.60 11.33
C ILE A 129 4.37 -11.64 12.82
N ASP A 130 4.90 -12.77 13.27
CA ASP A 130 5.28 -12.96 14.68
C ASP A 130 6.54 -12.17 15.06
N SER A 131 7.51 -12.07 14.15
CA SER A 131 8.80 -11.41 14.39
C SER A 131 8.72 -9.88 14.27
N TYR A 132 7.79 -9.38 13.47
CA TYR A 132 7.69 -7.96 13.11
C TYR A 132 6.25 -7.40 13.28
N PRO A 133 5.64 -7.49 14.48
CA PRO A 133 4.22 -7.18 14.69
C PRO A 133 3.85 -5.70 14.51
N HIS A 134 4.86 -4.81 14.53
CA HIS A 134 4.72 -3.35 14.41
C HIS A 134 5.56 -2.75 13.29
N ALA A 135 6.22 -3.58 12.48
CA ALA A 135 7.05 -3.08 11.41
C ALA A 135 6.21 -2.45 10.29
N LYS A 136 6.80 -1.41 9.69
CA LYS A 136 6.18 -0.56 8.67
C LYS A 136 6.79 -0.96 7.34
N SER A 137 5.96 -1.07 6.32
CA SER A 137 6.37 -1.58 5.02
C SER A 137 6.28 -0.52 3.95
N ILE A 138 7.24 -0.54 3.03
CA ILE A 138 7.19 0.18 1.74
C ILE A 138 6.79 -0.73 0.58
N ILE A 139 6.36 -1.97 0.88
CA ILE A 139 5.90 -2.93 -0.10
C ILE A 139 4.49 -2.57 -0.56
N ASP A 140 4.27 -2.68 -1.87
CA ASP A 140 2.97 -2.56 -2.49
C ASP A 140 2.10 -3.79 -2.10
N PRO A 141 0.90 -3.60 -1.54
CA PRO A 141 -0.01 -4.69 -1.20
C PRO A 141 -0.57 -5.44 -2.42
N VAL A 142 -0.11 -5.13 -3.64
CA VAL A 142 -0.54 -5.79 -4.86
C VAL A 142 0.45 -6.85 -5.34
N TRP A 143 -0.02 -8.10 -5.39
CA TRP A 143 0.65 -9.17 -6.10
C TRP A 143 0.38 -9.10 -7.61
N PHE A 144 1.44 -9.03 -8.39
CA PHE A 144 1.37 -9.05 -9.85
C PHE A 144 1.99 -10.36 -10.35
N ALA A 145 1.21 -11.22 -11.00
CA ALA A 145 1.73 -12.48 -11.54
C ALA A 145 2.94 -12.24 -12.46
N GLY A 146 4.08 -12.86 -12.15
CA GLY A 146 5.34 -12.72 -12.88
C GLY A 146 6.25 -11.59 -12.40
N LEU A 147 5.73 -10.67 -11.56
CA LEU A 147 6.49 -9.59 -10.92
C LEU A 147 6.55 -9.76 -9.40
N GLY A 148 5.60 -10.48 -8.81
CA GLY A 148 5.49 -10.74 -7.40
C GLY A 148 5.21 -9.53 -6.53
N CYS A 149 5.64 -9.70 -5.29
CA CYS A 149 5.76 -8.64 -4.32
C CYS A 149 6.78 -7.58 -4.77
N LYS A 150 6.37 -6.31 -4.74
CA LYS A 150 7.16 -5.17 -5.22
C LYS A 150 7.14 -3.98 -4.24
N PHE A 151 8.15 -3.12 -4.30
CA PHE A 151 8.16 -1.83 -3.63
C PHE A 151 7.09 -0.92 -4.22
N ASN A 152 6.56 -0.06 -3.37
CA ASN A 152 5.64 0.98 -3.76
C ASN A 152 6.26 1.87 -4.87
N GLY A 153 5.47 2.18 -5.90
CA GLY A 153 5.94 2.97 -7.04
C GLY A 153 6.37 4.40 -6.67
N VAL A 154 5.72 5.03 -5.69
CA VAL A 154 6.14 6.33 -5.16
C VAL A 154 7.51 6.19 -4.51
N TRP A 155 7.68 5.17 -3.67
CA TRP A 155 8.97 4.87 -3.05
C TRP A 155 10.06 4.71 -4.11
N LEU A 156 9.87 3.86 -5.12
CA LEU A 156 10.84 3.65 -6.20
C LEU A 156 11.15 4.94 -6.98
N SER A 157 10.12 5.73 -7.31
CA SER A 157 10.27 6.96 -8.08
C SER A 157 10.98 8.09 -7.31
N SER A 158 10.98 8.00 -5.98
CA SER A 158 11.57 8.97 -5.07
C SER A 158 13.07 8.76 -4.86
N GLN A 159 13.56 7.52 -5.01
CA GLN A 159 14.98 7.18 -4.90
C GLN A 159 15.83 7.96 -5.91
N GLY A 160 15.39 8.02 -7.18
CA GLY A 160 16.12 8.69 -8.26
C GLY A 160 16.34 10.21 -8.09
N GLY A 161 15.71 10.84 -7.09
CA GLY A 161 15.94 12.24 -6.75
C GLY A 161 16.94 12.46 -5.60
N LEU A 162 17.22 11.46 -4.76
CA LEU A 162 18.01 11.62 -3.52
C LEU A 162 19.19 10.65 -3.44
N VAL A 163 19.04 9.42 -3.93
CA VAL A 163 20.07 8.37 -3.92
C VAL A 163 19.95 7.53 -5.20
N SER A 164 20.95 7.57 -6.08
CA SER A 164 21.04 6.75 -7.30
C SER A 164 22.29 5.87 -7.30
N LEU A 165 22.32 4.84 -8.16
CA LEU A 165 23.54 4.06 -8.39
C LEU A 165 24.30 4.63 -9.59
N ASN A 166 25.62 4.79 -9.43
CA ASN A 166 26.54 4.99 -10.54
C ASN A 166 26.62 3.70 -11.39
N SER A 167 27.16 3.82 -12.61
CA SER A 167 27.37 2.68 -13.52
C SER A 167 28.30 1.60 -12.96
N ASP A 168 29.16 1.95 -12.00
CA ASP A 168 30.07 1.05 -11.28
C ASP A 168 29.43 0.42 -10.02
N GLY A 169 28.16 0.73 -9.74
CA GLY A 169 27.44 0.24 -8.57
C GLY A 169 27.85 0.92 -7.25
N THR A 170 28.54 2.06 -7.30
CA THR A 170 28.69 2.98 -6.16
C THR A 170 27.46 3.89 -6.03
N ILE A 171 27.29 4.51 -4.86
CA ILE A 171 26.08 5.26 -4.53
C ILE A 171 26.33 6.75 -4.77
N GLN A 172 25.46 7.37 -5.56
CA GLN A 172 25.42 8.79 -5.83
C GLN A 172 24.29 9.42 -5.02
N THR A 173 24.64 10.33 -4.12
CA THR A 173 23.67 11.12 -3.36
C THR A 173 23.41 12.44 -4.08
N SER A 174 22.15 12.83 -4.21
CA SER A 174 21.76 14.13 -4.74
C SER A 174 21.36 15.05 -3.58
N LYS A 175 21.65 16.36 -3.70
CA LYS A 175 21.20 17.34 -2.71
C LYS A 175 19.71 17.62 -2.96
N PRO A 176 18.85 17.64 -1.92
CA PRO A 176 17.41 17.88 -2.09
C PRO A 176 17.08 19.32 -2.51
N PHE A 177 18.07 20.21 -2.59
CA PHE A 177 17.94 21.63 -2.88
C PHE A 177 18.27 21.95 -4.34
N ASP A 178 17.53 22.88 -4.92
CA ASP A 178 17.88 23.47 -6.21
C ASP A 178 19.04 24.47 -6.10
N ARG A 179 19.40 25.11 -7.22
CA ARG A 179 20.51 26.10 -7.28
C ARG A 179 20.28 27.34 -6.39
N SER A 180 19.05 27.57 -5.93
CA SER A 180 18.67 28.68 -5.05
C SER A 180 18.58 28.27 -3.57
N GLY A 181 18.78 26.99 -3.25
CA GLY A 181 18.61 26.47 -1.89
C GLY A 181 17.16 26.13 -1.53
N ALA A 182 16.22 26.20 -2.48
CA ALA A 182 14.83 25.83 -2.27
C ALA A 182 14.63 24.32 -2.48
N ILE A 183 13.71 23.71 -1.73
CA ILE A 183 13.29 22.32 -1.94
C ILE A 183 12.25 22.30 -3.07
N PRO A 184 12.51 21.62 -4.21
CA PRO A 184 11.55 21.51 -5.30
C PRO A 184 10.24 20.88 -4.84
N GLN A 185 9.11 21.25 -5.47
CA GLN A 185 7.77 20.76 -5.11
C GLN A 185 7.71 19.23 -5.06
N LYS A 186 8.30 18.54 -6.05
CA LYS A 186 8.38 17.07 -6.08
C LYS A 186 9.06 16.48 -4.82
N HIS A 187 10.09 17.13 -4.29
CA HIS A 187 10.78 16.66 -3.09
C HIS A 187 9.94 16.93 -1.83
N LYS A 188 9.17 18.04 -1.79
CA LYS A 188 8.20 18.27 -0.71
C LYS A 188 7.12 17.21 -0.68
N GLU A 189 6.59 16.83 -1.83
CA GLU A 189 5.59 15.75 -1.95
C GLU A 189 6.16 14.41 -1.48
N VAL A 190 7.41 14.09 -1.80
CA VAL A 190 8.09 12.87 -1.33
C VAL A 190 8.23 12.88 0.19
N LEU A 191 8.70 13.99 0.77
CA LEU A 191 8.85 14.11 2.21
C LEU A 191 7.48 14.02 2.92
N ALA A 192 6.45 14.67 2.38
CA ALA A 192 5.09 14.59 2.91
C ALA A 192 4.53 13.16 2.85
N TYR A 193 4.78 12.42 1.77
CA TYR A 193 4.37 11.02 1.65
C TYR A 193 5.00 10.14 2.73
N PHE A 194 6.32 10.29 2.97
CA PHE A 194 7.01 9.48 3.98
C PHE A 194 6.70 9.88 5.41
N ASP A 195 6.58 11.18 5.71
CA ASP A 195 6.09 11.66 7.01
C ASP A 195 4.68 11.13 7.31
N HIS A 196 3.83 11.07 6.28
CA HIS A 196 2.48 10.52 6.40
C HIS A 196 2.49 9.02 6.70
N LEU A 197 3.33 8.24 6.01
CA LEU A 197 3.52 6.81 6.30
C LEU A 197 4.09 6.57 7.70
N GLU A 198 4.94 7.45 8.20
CA GLU A 198 5.51 7.31 9.54
C GLU A 198 4.42 7.41 10.63
N LYS A 199 3.45 8.32 10.42
CA LYS A 199 2.30 8.56 11.33
C LYS A 199 1.16 7.58 11.14
N TYR A 200 0.93 7.14 9.91
CA TYR A 200 -0.17 6.24 9.51
C TYR A 200 0.41 5.11 8.65
N PRO A 201 1.13 4.16 9.27
CA PRO A 201 1.90 3.17 8.53
C PRO A 201 1.03 2.17 7.78
N VAL A 202 1.61 1.61 6.73
CA VAL A 202 1.18 0.32 6.19
C VAL A 202 2.01 -0.73 6.92
N TYR A 203 1.35 -1.66 7.62
CA TYR A 203 2.07 -2.65 8.41
C TYR A 203 2.47 -3.88 7.60
N THR A 204 3.70 -4.33 7.81
CA THR A 204 4.27 -5.54 7.19
C THR A 204 3.38 -6.76 7.46
N LYS A 205 2.86 -6.91 8.68
CA LYS A 205 1.92 -7.99 9.03
C LYS A 205 0.64 -7.99 8.20
N HIS A 206 0.09 -6.82 7.83
CA HIS A 206 -1.15 -6.75 7.03
C HIS A 206 -0.89 -7.23 5.59
N ILE A 207 0.25 -6.84 5.02
CA ILE A 207 0.70 -7.33 3.70
C ILE A 207 0.97 -8.83 3.75
N ALA A 208 1.62 -9.33 4.81
CA ALA A 208 1.88 -10.75 4.97
C ALA A 208 0.58 -11.58 5.04
N HIS A 209 -0.41 -11.16 5.84
CA HIS A 209 -1.73 -11.82 5.86
C HIS A 209 -2.41 -11.79 4.50
N LEU A 210 -2.33 -10.66 3.78
CA LEU A 210 -2.86 -10.53 2.43
C LEU A 210 -2.21 -11.55 1.47
N PHE A 211 -0.89 -11.69 1.48
CA PHE A 211 -0.19 -12.66 0.63
C PHE A 211 -0.44 -14.11 1.04
N ILE A 212 -0.53 -14.42 2.34
CA ILE A 212 -0.98 -15.75 2.79
C ILE A 212 -2.37 -16.05 2.21
N SER A 213 -3.30 -15.08 2.28
CA SER A 213 -4.66 -15.26 1.75
C SER A 213 -4.68 -15.54 0.25
N GLU A 214 -3.81 -14.88 -0.53
CA GLU A 214 -3.72 -15.10 -1.98
C GLU A 214 -3.18 -16.49 -2.30
N ILE A 215 -2.13 -16.93 -1.60
CA ILE A 215 -1.58 -18.28 -1.73
C ILE A 215 -2.66 -19.32 -1.42
N LEU A 216 -3.39 -19.16 -0.31
CA LEU A 216 -4.49 -20.05 0.08
C LEU A 216 -5.63 -20.03 -0.94
N GLY A 217 -5.97 -18.84 -1.45
CA GLY A 217 -6.98 -18.68 -2.50
C GLY A 217 -6.61 -19.40 -3.79
N HIS A 218 -5.33 -19.38 -4.19
CA HIS A 218 -4.83 -20.16 -5.32
C HIS A 218 -4.87 -21.67 -5.08
N GLN A 219 -4.75 -22.11 -3.82
CA GLN A 219 -4.94 -23.50 -3.41
C GLN A 219 -6.42 -23.91 -3.28
N GLY A 220 -7.37 -23.01 -3.54
CA GLY A 220 -8.80 -23.25 -3.36
C GLY A 220 -9.27 -23.28 -1.91
N LYS A 221 -8.40 -22.92 -0.96
CA LYS A 221 -8.70 -22.89 0.49
C LYS A 221 -9.37 -21.58 0.87
N PHE A 222 -10.55 -21.32 0.30
CA PHE A 222 -11.21 -20.02 0.38
C PHE A 222 -11.60 -19.61 1.81
N SER A 223 -12.07 -20.54 2.66
CA SER A 223 -12.40 -20.23 4.05
C SER A 223 -11.16 -19.85 4.88
N GLU A 224 -10.02 -20.53 4.66
CA GLU A 224 -8.76 -20.18 5.32
C GLU A 224 -8.25 -18.82 4.81
N ALA A 225 -8.33 -18.57 3.50
CA ALA A 225 -7.96 -17.29 2.90
C ALA A 225 -8.80 -16.13 3.48
N ALA A 226 -10.12 -16.31 3.59
CA ALA A 226 -11.03 -15.35 4.20
C ALA A 226 -10.64 -15.06 5.67
N SER A 227 -10.30 -16.08 6.45
CA SER A 227 -9.87 -15.92 7.84
C SER A 227 -8.59 -15.09 7.97
N GLU A 228 -7.64 -15.20 7.03
CA GLU A 228 -6.44 -14.34 7.03
C GLU A 228 -6.79 -12.88 6.72
N LEU A 229 -7.73 -12.62 5.82
CA LEU A 229 -8.18 -11.25 5.49
C LEU A 229 -8.97 -10.59 6.62
N GLU A 230 -9.72 -11.37 7.41
CA GLU A 230 -10.38 -10.86 8.62
C GLU A 230 -9.37 -10.30 9.63
N LYS A 231 -8.15 -10.86 9.68
CA LYS A 231 -7.07 -10.35 10.56
C LYS A 231 -6.51 -9.02 10.06
N VAL A 232 -6.42 -8.80 8.75
CA VAL A 232 -6.07 -7.47 8.18
C VAL A 232 -7.12 -6.43 8.56
N LEU A 233 -8.39 -6.84 8.58
CA LEU A 233 -9.53 -5.97 8.81
C LEU A 233 -10.01 -5.93 10.27
N SER A 234 -9.24 -6.48 11.22
CA SER A 234 -9.70 -6.62 12.61
C SER A 234 -9.71 -5.29 13.37
N ASP A 235 -8.78 -4.37 13.06
CA ASP A 235 -8.71 -3.05 13.68
C ASP A 235 -9.40 -1.98 12.81
N LEU A 236 -10.72 -1.93 12.93
CA LEU A 236 -11.54 -0.98 12.19
C LEU A 236 -11.22 0.48 12.53
N SER A 237 -10.88 0.74 13.80
CA SER A 237 -10.63 2.10 14.29
C SER A 237 -9.32 2.64 13.73
N GLU A 238 -8.28 1.82 13.67
CA GLU A 238 -7.01 2.20 13.07
C GLU A 238 -7.17 2.45 11.57
N PHE A 239 -7.90 1.58 10.85
CA PHE A 239 -8.16 1.77 9.43
C PHE A 239 -8.96 3.05 9.16
N GLU A 240 -10.04 3.31 9.92
CA GLU A 240 -10.82 4.54 9.77
C GLU A 240 -9.98 5.80 10.04
N LYS A 241 -9.12 5.76 11.08
CA LYS A 241 -8.19 6.85 11.40
C LYS A 241 -7.22 7.11 10.25
N ALA A 242 -6.63 6.05 9.69
CA ALA A 242 -5.71 6.15 8.57
C ALA A 242 -6.39 6.74 7.33
N VAL A 243 -7.58 6.25 6.95
CA VAL A 243 -8.32 6.74 5.78
C VAL A 243 -8.70 8.21 5.90
N LYS A 244 -9.12 8.66 7.09
CA LYS A 244 -9.40 10.08 7.34
C LYS A 244 -8.14 10.93 7.16
N ALA A 245 -7.01 10.46 7.70
CA ALA A 245 -5.74 11.15 7.56
C ALA A 245 -5.27 11.19 6.10
N ASP A 246 -5.37 10.07 5.37
CA ASP A 246 -5.04 9.96 3.95
C ASP A 246 -5.79 11.02 3.13
N ASN A 247 -7.10 11.14 3.36
CA ASN A 247 -7.94 12.13 2.68
C ASN A 247 -7.55 13.58 2.98
N VAL A 248 -7.22 13.89 4.23
CA VAL A 248 -6.78 15.24 4.61
C VAL A 248 -5.44 15.55 3.93
N ALA A 249 -4.47 14.64 4.03
CA ALA A 249 -3.14 14.83 3.49
C ALA A 249 -3.14 14.89 1.94
N ALA A 250 -3.93 14.03 1.28
CA ALA A 250 -4.07 13.99 -0.18
C ALA A 250 -4.64 15.28 -0.81
N ASN A 251 -5.38 16.07 -0.02
CA ASN A 251 -5.93 17.36 -0.46
C ASN A 251 -5.05 18.56 -0.05
N GLY A 252 -3.93 18.31 0.64
CA GLY A 252 -2.94 19.32 0.96
C GLY A 252 -2.07 19.73 -0.24
N PRO A 253 -1.30 20.85 -0.12
CA PRO A 253 -0.45 21.36 -1.20
C PRO A 253 0.62 20.37 -1.67
N ASP A 254 1.10 19.50 -0.77
CA ASP A 254 2.12 18.47 -1.03
C ASP A 254 1.52 17.05 -1.13
N GLY A 255 0.19 16.94 -1.20
CA GLY A 255 -0.56 15.68 -1.08
C GLY A 255 -0.60 14.79 -2.32
N VAL A 256 0.00 15.21 -3.44
CA VAL A 256 -0.18 14.56 -4.75
C VAL A 256 0.27 13.10 -4.74
N LEU A 257 1.40 12.79 -4.10
CA LEU A 257 1.92 11.42 -4.01
C LEU A 257 1.09 10.53 -3.08
N ILE A 258 0.56 11.08 -1.98
CA ILE A 258 -0.38 10.37 -1.09
C ILE A 258 -1.64 10.02 -1.87
N LYS A 259 -2.21 10.99 -2.61
CA LYS A 259 -3.41 10.79 -3.42
C LYS A 259 -3.27 9.71 -4.49
N ARG A 260 -2.06 9.54 -5.05
CA ARG A 260 -1.83 8.67 -6.22
C ARG A 260 -1.18 7.33 -5.90
N GLY A 261 -0.47 7.23 -4.79
CA GLY A 261 0.42 6.10 -4.56
C GLY A 261 0.39 5.52 -3.16
N LEU A 262 -0.46 6.00 -2.27
CA LEU A 262 -0.75 5.28 -1.03
C LEU A 262 -1.85 4.26 -1.29
N ASP A 263 -1.49 2.98 -1.26
CA ASP A 263 -2.44 1.88 -1.31
C ASP A 263 -2.47 1.16 0.05
N ARG A 264 -3.67 1.00 0.61
CA ARG A 264 -3.89 0.42 1.94
C ARG A 264 -4.30 -1.04 1.77
N PRO A 265 -3.59 -2.02 2.38
CA PRO A 265 -3.91 -3.44 2.23
C PRO A 265 -5.35 -3.77 2.59
N GLU A 266 -5.96 -2.98 3.48
CA GLU A 266 -7.36 -3.12 3.90
C GLU A 266 -8.36 -2.99 2.75
N TYR A 267 -8.14 -2.12 1.76
CA TYR A 267 -9.04 -2.00 0.61
C TYR A 267 -9.07 -3.30 -0.20
N LYS A 268 -7.89 -3.88 -0.43
CA LYS A 268 -7.74 -5.12 -1.17
C LYS A 268 -8.23 -6.31 -0.36
N ALA A 269 -7.92 -6.34 0.94
CA ALA A 269 -8.40 -7.35 1.87
C ALA A 269 -9.93 -7.38 1.88
N PHE A 270 -10.61 -6.23 1.89
CA PHE A 270 -12.06 -6.17 1.80
C PHE A 270 -12.59 -6.84 0.52
N SER A 271 -12.10 -6.42 -0.65
CA SER A 271 -12.61 -6.95 -1.93
C SER A 271 -12.34 -8.46 -2.06
N ALA A 272 -11.14 -8.91 -1.67
CA ALA A 272 -10.79 -10.32 -1.67
C ALA A 272 -11.60 -11.13 -0.64
N LEU A 273 -11.90 -10.57 0.54
CA LEU A 273 -12.69 -11.22 1.58
C LEU A 273 -14.11 -11.51 1.09
N ILE A 274 -14.73 -10.55 0.41
CA ILE A 274 -16.05 -10.79 -0.21
C ILE A 274 -15.96 -11.92 -1.24
N GLY A 275 -14.98 -11.84 -2.16
CA GLY A 275 -14.80 -12.86 -3.19
C GLY A 275 -14.53 -14.26 -2.64
N TYR A 276 -13.76 -14.39 -1.56
CA TYR A 276 -13.49 -15.69 -0.92
C TYR A 276 -14.68 -16.23 -0.14
N ASN A 277 -15.44 -15.40 0.58
CA ASN A 277 -16.68 -15.85 1.22
C ASN A 277 -17.69 -16.36 0.17
N GLU A 278 -17.83 -15.68 -0.97
CA GLU A 278 -18.70 -16.16 -2.05
C GLU A 278 -18.24 -17.50 -2.63
N LYS A 279 -16.94 -17.67 -2.87
CA LYS A 279 -16.38 -18.94 -3.39
C LYS A 279 -16.45 -20.08 -2.36
N ALA A 280 -16.41 -19.76 -1.07
CA ALA A 280 -16.60 -20.72 0.01
C ALA A 280 -18.08 -21.12 0.20
N GLY A 281 -19.02 -20.41 -0.42
CA GLY A 281 -20.46 -20.61 -0.21
C GLY A 281 -21.03 -19.90 1.02
N ASP A 282 -20.21 -19.09 1.72
CA ASP A 282 -20.57 -18.34 2.92
C ASP A 282 -21.31 -17.03 2.58
N HIS A 283 -22.35 -17.10 1.75
CA HIS A 283 -23.08 -15.93 1.26
C HIS A 283 -23.73 -15.10 2.36
N GLU A 284 -24.05 -15.71 3.50
CA GLU A 284 -24.63 -15.03 4.67
C GLU A 284 -23.68 -14.02 5.30
N LYS A 285 -22.36 -14.19 5.13
CA LYS A 285 -21.34 -13.26 5.65
C LYS A 285 -21.10 -12.04 4.77
N VAL A 286 -21.38 -12.15 3.47
CA VAL A 286 -21.05 -11.13 2.46
C VAL A 286 -21.71 -9.78 2.80
N VAL A 287 -23.02 -9.77 3.06
CA VAL A 287 -23.75 -8.53 3.36
C VAL A 287 -23.31 -7.91 4.69
N PRO A 288 -23.24 -8.65 5.83
CA PRO A 288 -22.73 -8.09 7.09
C PRO A 288 -21.32 -7.51 7.01
N ILE A 289 -20.41 -8.17 6.29
CA ILE A 289 -19.05 -7.64 6.05
C ILE A 289 -19.15 -6.35 5.24
N THR A 290 -19.92 -6.35 4.15
CA THR A 290 -20.11 -5.17 3.30
C THR A 290 -20.69 -3.99 4.10
N ASP A 291 -21.71 -4.22 4.92
CA ASP A 291 -22.33 -3.21 5.78
C ASP A 291 -21.32 -2.63 6.80
N LYS A 292 -20.46 -3.48 7.36
CA LYS A 292 -19.44 -3.08 8.34
C LYS A 292 -18.38 -2.16 7.72
N TYR A 293 -17.88 -2.48 6.52
CA TYR A 293 -16.71 -1.79 5.95
C TYR A 293 -17.06 -0.70 4.94
N ALA A 294 -18.22 -0.75 4.28
CA ALA A 294 -18.61 0.24 3.27
C ALA A 294 -18.54 1.71 3.76
N PRO A 295 -18.97 2.06 5.00
CA PRO A 295 -18.87 3.44 5.48
C PRO A 295 -17.44 3.99 5.55
N ILE A 296 -16.45 3.13 5.77
CA ILE A 296 -15.03 3.52 5.84
C ILE A 296 -14.44 3.56 4.44
N ILE A 297 -14.71 2.53 3.63
CA ILE A 297 -14.20 2.43 2.26
C ILE A 297 -14.68 3.61 1.42
N ASN A 298 -15.94 4.02 1.59
CA ASN A 298 -16.50 5.15 0.85
C ASN A 298 -15.76 6.48 1.11
N GLN A 299 -15.10 6.62 2.27
CA GLN A 299 -14.36 7.83 2.60
C GLN A 299 -13.14 7.99 1.69
N GLY A 300 -12.33 6.96 1.49
CA GLY A 300 -11.04 7.09 0.78
C GLY A 300 -10.93 6.35 -0.56
N ALA A 301 -11.77 5.34 -0.82
CA ALA A 301 -11.59 4.49 -1.99
C ALA A 301 -11.93 5.18 -3.32
N HIS A 302 -11.31 4.66 -4.38
CA HIS A 302 -11.63 4.99 -5.77
C HIS A 302 -13.05 4.55 -6.13
N TYR A 303 -13.69 5.23 -7.09
CA TYR A 303 -15.10 5.00 -7.44
C TYR A 303 -15.38 3.54 -7.85
N GLN A 304 -14.40 2.84 -8.43
CA GLN A 304 -14.55 1.43 -8.84
C GLN A 304 -14.81 0.51 -7.65
N MET A 305 -14.17 0.75 -6.51
CA MET A 305 -14.42 -0.03 -5.29
C MET A 305 -15.82 0.24 -4.75
N ILE A 306 -16.25 1.50 -4.75
CA ILE A 306 -17.60 1.89 -4.30
C ILE A 306 -18.67 1.30 -5.23
N ARG A 307 -18.41 1.31 -6.54
CA ARG A 307 -19.24 0.62 -7.54
C ARG A 307 -19.35 -0.87 -7.22
N HIS A 308 -18.23 -1.52 -6.92
CA HIS A 308 -18.20 -2.94 -6.56
C HIS A 308 -19.05 -3.24 -5.30
N ILE A 309 -19.03 -2.38 -4.29
CA ILE A 309 -19.94 -2.47 -3.13
C ILE A 309 -21.42 -2.40 -3.59
N GLY A 310 -21.74 -1.50 -4.51
CA GLY A 310 -23.08 -1.42 -5.12
C GLY A 310 -23.49 -2.71 -5.83
N GLU A 311 -22.59 -3.31 -6.61
CA GLU A 311 -22.79 -4.59 -7.30
C GLU A 311 -23.05 -5.73 -6.31
N ILE A 312 -22.33 -5.76 -5.18
CA ILE A 312 -22.55 -6.74 -4.10
C ILE A 312 -23.97 -6.57 -3.51
N TYR A 313 -24.37 -5.37 -3.12
CA TYR A 313 -25.72 -5.15 -2.60
C TYR A 313 -26.81 -5.53 -3.60
N GLU A 314 -26.63 -5.21 -4.89
CA GLU A 314 -27.60 -5.55 -5.93
C GLU A 314 -27.72 -7.06 -6.12
N LYS A 315 -26.59 -7.77 -6.17
CA LYS A 315 -26.55 -9.23 -6.27
C LYS A 315 -27.32 -9.91 -5.14
N HIS A 316 -27.32 -9.31 -3.96
CA HIS A 316 -28.04 -9.79 -2.78
C HIS A 316 -29.46 -9.18 -2.61
N GLY A 317 -30.00 -8.52 -3.64
CA GLY A 317 -31.37 -7.99 -3.64
C GLY A 317 -31.57 -6.70 -2.84
N LEU A 318 -30.50 -6.10 -2.30
CA LEU A 318 -30.53 -4.89 -1.47
C LEU A 318 -30.51 -3.63 -2.35
N ARG A 319 -31.53 -3.48 -3.19
CA ARG A 319 -31.65 -2.45 -4.23
C ARG A 319 -31.41 -1.02 -3.74
N LEU A 320 -31.99 -0.61 -2.61
CA LEU A 320 -31.82 0.74 -2.08
C LEU A 320 -30.37 1.02 -1.64
N LYS A 321 -29.71 0.03 -1.02
CA LYS A 321 -28.29 0.14 -0.66
C LYS A 321 -27.42 0.20 -1.90
N ALA A 322 -27.69 -0.65 -2.89
CA ALA A 322 -26.98 -0.64 -4.17
C ALA A 322 -27.07 0.73 -4.86
N LYS A 323 -28.28 1.28 -4.98
CA LYS A 323 -28.53 2.62 -5.55
C LYS A 323 -27.75 3.71 -4.81
N SER A 324 -27.73 3.68 -3.48
CA SER A 324 -26.95 4.62 -2.67
C SER A 324 -25.45 4.52 -2.97
N GLN A 325 -24.90 3.31 -3.08
CA GLN A 325 -23.48 3.13 -3.42
C GLN A 325 -23.15 3.60 -4.83
N TYR A 326 -24.01 3.31 -5.81
CA TYR A 326 -23.81 3.81 -7.18
C TYR A 326 -23.86 5.33 -7.24
N GLN A 327 -24.71 5.99 -6.45
CA GLN A 327 -24.71 7.45 -6.35
C GLN A 327 -23.40 7.98 -5.77
N ILE A 328 -22.89 7.39 -4.68
CA ILE A 328 -21.60 7.79 -4.09
C ILE A 328 -20.47 7.60 -5.11
N ALA A 329 -20.48 6.49 -5.87
CA ALA A 329 -19.50 6.26 -6.93
C ALA A 329 -19.60 7.31 -8.05
N LEU A 330 -20.80 7.72 -8.43
CA LEU A 330 -21.04 8.77 -9.44
C LEU A 330 -20.55 10.13 -8.94
N ASP A 331 -20.81 10.49 -7.70
CA ASP A 331 -20.33 11.75 -7.12
C ASP A 331 -18.79 11.80 -7.11
N LYS A 332 -18.13 10.66 -6.84
CA LYS A 332 -16.66 10.55 -6.95
C LYS A 332 -16.15 10.60 -8.39
N ILE A 333 -16.83 9.96 -9.35
CA ILE A 333 -16.33 9.88 -10.72
C ILE A 333 -16.33 11.25 -11.41
N GLN A 334 -17.26 12.12 -11.04
CA GLN A 334 -17.35 13.49 -11.56
C GLN A 334 -16.12 14.35 -11.20
N LEU A 335 -15.31 13.92 -10.23
CA LEU A 335 -14.03 14.55 -9.88
C LEU A 335 -12.91 14.23 -10.89
N PHE A 336 -13.13 13.30 -11.83
CA PHE A 336 -12.14 12.85 -12.80
C PHE A 336 -12.55 13.24 -14.22
N SER A 337 -11.74 14.08 -14.87
CA SER A 337 -11.93 14.39 -16.29
C SER A 337 -11.61 13.17 -17.14
N GLY A 338 -12.57 12.74 -17.98
CA GLY A 338 -12.37 11.68 -18.97
C GLY A 338 -13.19 10.40 -18.78
N LEU A 339 -13.87 10.21 -17.66
CA LEU A 339 -14.64 8.99 -17.35
C LEU A 339 -16.14 9.10 -17.69
N LYS A 340 -16.45 9.65 -18.88
CA LYS A 340 -17.84 9.92 -19.30
C LYS A 340 -18.66 8.64 -19.49
N GLN A 341 -18.03 7.56 -19.97
CA GLN A 341 -18.72 6.30 -20.23
C GLN A 341 -19.14 5.63 -18.91
N GLU A 342 -18.24 5.62 -17.93
CA GLU A 342 -18.47 5.07 -16.61
C GLU A 342 -19.51 5.88 -15.82
N ALA A 343 -19.48 7.21 -15.94
CA ALA A 343 -20.52 8.08 -15.38
C ALA A 343 -21.90 7.77 -15.97
N SER A 344 -21.99 7.66 -17.31
CA SER A 344 -23.24 7.33 -18.01
C SER A 344 -23.76 5.93 -17.63
N TRP A 345 -22.87 4.96 -17.43
CA TRP A 345 -23.24 3.63 -16.94
C TRP A 345 -23.84 3.71 -15.53
N LEU A 346 -23.20 4.45 -14.60
CA LEU A 346 -23.70 4.63 -13.23
C LEU A 346 -25.07 5.30 -13.22
N GLU A 347 -25.25 6.36 -14.01
CA GLU A 347 -26.56 7.04 -14.15
C GLU A 347 -27.65 6.11 -14.67
N THR A 348 -27.33 5.30 -15.69
CA THR A 348 -28.26 4.30 -16.23
C THR A 348 -28.62 3.27 -15.17
N LYS A 349 -27.61 2.80 -14.42
CA LYS A 349 -27.79 1.80 -13.38
C LYS A 349 -28.68 2.32 -12.25
N ILE A 350 -28.44 3.54 -11.78
CA ILE A 350 -29.25 4.22 -10.75
C ILE A 350 -30.72 4.38 -11.19
N LYS A 351 -30.97 4.67 -12.48
CA LYS A 351 -32.34 4.79 -13.04
C LYS A 351 -33.05 3.44 -13.16
N SER A 352 -32.31 2.35 -13.34
CA SER A 352 -32.86 1.00 -13.49
C SER A 352 -33.29 0.33 -12.18
N ILE A 353 -32.83 0.87 -11.04
CA ILE A 353 -33.13 0.41 -9.67
C ILE A 353 -34.22 1.29 -9.06
#